data_AF-A0A832FXD1-F1
#
_entry.id   AF-A0A832FXD1-F1
#
_cell.length_a   1.000
_cell.length_b   1.000
_cell.length_c   1.000
_cell.angle_alpha   90.00
_cell.angle_beta   90.00
_cell.angle_gamma   90.00
#
_symmetry.space_group_name_H-M   'P 1'
#
loop_
_entity.id
_entity.type
_entity.pdbx_description
1 polymer ?
#
loop_
_entity_poly.entity_id
_entity_poly.type
_entity_poly.pdbx_seq_one_letter_code
_entity_poly.pdbx_strand_id
1 'polypeptide(L)'
;TEELIAESVKRVYGDYKLEVERGGENIVIDFSRPWKRISLEESIEGVLNTSIRGKSREELREIASSLGVEVRDVRRGKILEKLFEKLVVPKTTNPTFVVLFPRDISPLARPYRENPDYAERFELYINGLEIANGYTELNNPILQYYFFKEEEELRKLAGGEAEIHPMDKDYIRALEYGLPPTGGVGIGLYRLLMVLNSLPSIKDIIPFTITAPEDVKLVSEELQHLLEYYLKLGSNKS
;
A
#
# COMPACT_ATOMS: atom_id res chain seq x y z
N THR A 1 11.72 4.60 10.38
CA THR A 1 11.51 4.81 8.93
C THR A 1 12.40 5.89 8.36
N GLU A 2 12.33 7.14 8.84
CA GLU A 2 13.15 8.26 8.34
C GLU A 2 14.65 7.92 8.29
N GLU A 3 15.21 7.52 9.43
CA GLU A 3 16.64 7.19 9.54
C GLU A 3 17.03 6.07 8.58
N LEU A 4 16.36 4.91 8.64
CA LEU A 4 16.66 3.76 7.80
C LEU A 4 16.75 4.11 6.31
N ILE A 5 15.74 4.81 5.78
CA ILE A 5 15.69 5.14 4.35
C ILE A 5 16.66 6.26 4.02
N ALA A 6 16.68 7.36 4.78
CA ALA A 6 17.55 8.50 4.48
C ALA A 6 19.05 8.12 4.54
N GLU A 7 19.46 7.36 5.57
CA GLU A 7 20.85 6.89 5.68
C GLU A 7 21.19 5.88 4.59
N SER A 8 20.25 5.02 4.18
CA SER A 8 20.46 4.11 3.03
C SER A 8 20.70 4.89 1.74
N VAL A 9 19.90 5.92 1.48
CA VAL A 9 20.08 6.80 0.31
C VAL A 9 21.44 7.50 0.37
N LYS A 10 21.78 8.14 1.50
CA LYS A 10 23.06 8.81 1.67
C LYS A 10 24.25 7.87 1.51
N ARG A 11 24.13 6.63 2.00
CA ARG A 11 25.20 5.62 1.93
C ARG A 11 25.44 5.11 0.51
N VAL A 12 24.38 4.93 -0.27
CA VAL A 12 24.47 4.40 -1.65
C VAL A 12 24.80 5.50 -2.65
N TYR A 13 24.12 6.64 -2.57
CA TYR A 13 24.20 7.71 -3.57
C TYR A 13 25.13 8.87 -3.17
N GLY A 14 25.65 8.87 -1.94
CA GLY A 14 26.57 9.89 -1.45
C GLY A 14 25.92 11.22 -1.08
N ASP A 15 24.62 11.41 -1.35
CA ASP A 15 23.85 12.59 -0.96
C ASP A 15 22.41 12.25 -0.51
N TYR A 16 21.76 13.16 0.20
CA TYR A 16 20.33 13.07 0.55
C TYR A 16 19.43 13.59 -0.56
N LYS A 17 19.97 14.37 -1.49
CA LYS A 17 19.25 14.87 -2.67
C LYS A 17 19.56 13.98 -3.84
N LEU A 18 18.53 13.41 -4.44
CA LEU A 18 18.64 12.50 -5.57
C LEU A 18 17.89 13.06 -6.77
N GLU A 19 18.58 13.18 -7.89
CA GLU A 19 17.94 13.44 -9.18
C GLU A 19 17.33 12.14 -9.71
N VAL A 20 16.05 12.18 -10.06
CA VAL A 20 15.32 11.06 -10.65
C VAL A 20 14.51 11.52 -11.85
N GLU A 21 14.35 10.65 -12.83
CA GLU A 21 13.47 10.89 -13.97
C GLU A 21 12.03 10.44 -13.64
N ARG A 22 11.05 11.29 -13.94
CA ARG A 22 9.64 10.98 -13.84
C ARG A 22 8.90 11.55 -15.04
N GLY A 23 8.35 10.67 -15.89
CA GLY A 23 7.57 11.09 -17.06
C GLY A 23 8.37 11.92 -18.07
N GLY A 24 9.68 11.67 -18.18
CA GLY A 24 10.59 12.40 -19.06
C GLY A 24 11.13 13.72 -18.48
N GLU A 25 10.77 14.07 -17.24
CA GLU A 25 11.31 15.25 -16.53
C GLU A 25 12.25 14.84 -15.40
N ASN A 26 13.36 15.56 -15.25
CA ASN A 26 14.26 15.40 -14.11
C ASN A 26 13.75 16.19 -12.91
N ILE A 27 13.56 15.50 -11.80
CA ILE A 27 13.13 16.08 -10.53
C ILE A 27 14.14 15.75 -9.44
N VAL A 28 14.23 16.60 -8.42
CA VAL A 28 15.05 16.33 -7.23
C VAL A 28 14.15 15.88 -6.09
N ILE A 29 14.44 14.71 -5.53
CA ILE A 29 13.84 14.22 -4.29
C ILE A 29 14.81 14.49 -3.15
N ASP A 30 14.36 15.21 -2.13
CA ASP A 30 15.15 15.52 -0.93
C ASP A 30 14.78 14.59 0.22
N PHE A 31 15.70 13.68 0.57
CA PHE A 31 15.57 12.74 1.67
C PHE A 31 16.06 13.31 3.01
N SER A 32 16.46 14.58 3.07
CA SER A 32 16.89 15.24 4.31
C SER A 32 15.77 15.21 5.35
N ARG A 33 16.13 14.85 6.58
CA ARG A 33 15.21 14.74 7.71
C ARG A 33 15.07 16.11 8.42
N PRO A 34 13.94 16.39 9.09
CA PRO A 34 12.74 15.57 9.21
C PRO A 34 11.81 15.69 8.00
N TRP A 35 11.08 14.61 7.70
CA TRP A 35 10.12 14.59 6.61
C TRP A 35 8.78 15.22 7.01
N LYS A 36 8.06 15.75 6.02
CA LYS A 36 6.75 16.36 6.21
C LYS A 36 5.78 15.33 6.80
N ARG A 37 4.98 15.75 7.78
CA ARG A 37 3.88 14.98 8.36
C ARG A 37 2.60 15.77 8.16
N ILE A 38 1.57 15.15 7.62
CA ILE A 38 0.28 15.79 7.33
C ILE A 38 -0.84 14.78 7.53
N SER A 39 -1.99 15.19 8.08
CA SER A 39 -3.13 14.27 8.15
C SER A 39 -3.72 14.00 6.76
N LEU A 40 -4.38 12.84 6.60
CA LEU A 40 -5.08 12.50 5.36
C LEU A 40 -6.02 13.63 4.92
N GLU A 41 -6.86 14.12 5.84
CA GLU A 41 -7.83 15.18 5.53
C GLU A 41 -7.15 16.51 5.21
N GLU A 42 -6.16 16.96 5.99
CA GLU A 42 -5.44 18.22 5.70
C GLU A 42 -4.77 18.18 4.33
N SER A 43 -4.26 17.02 3.93
CA SER A 43 -3.62 16.86 2.64
C SER A 43 -4.61 17.04 1.48
N ILE A 44 -5.83 16.56 1.63
CA ILE A 44 -6.93 16.74 0.67
C ILE A 44 -7.41 18.19 0.68
N GLU A 45 -7.66 18.77 1.86
CA GLU A 45 -8.12 20.15 2.03
C GLU A 45 -7.14 21.15 1.40
N GLY A 46 -5.84 20.93 1.56
CA GLY A 46 -4.80 21.75 0.95
C GLY A 46 -4.79 21.75 -0.58
N VAL A 47 -5.35 20.71 -1.21
CA VAL A 47 -5.51 20.65 -2.67
C VAL A 47 -6.87 21.21 -3.12
N LEU A 48 -7.93 20.93 -2.36
CA LEU A 48 -9.29 21.40 -2.68
C LEU A 48 -9.54 22.87 -2.32
N ASN A 49 -8.71 23.46 -1.46
CA ASN A 49 -8.94 24.78 -0.86
C ASN A 49 -10.32 24.90 -0.18
N THR A 50 -10.86 23.77 0.31
CA THR A 50 -12.18 23.68 0.94
C THR A 50 -12.08 22.69 2.10
N SER A 51 -12.70 23.01 3.24
CA SER A 51 -12.71 22.09 4.37
C SER A 51 -13.65 20.91 4.13
N ILE A 52 -13.16 19.72 4.47
CA ILE A 52 -13.89 18.45 4.40
C ILE A 52 -14.13 17.83 5.79
N ARG A 53 -13.53 18.42 6.83
CA ARG A 53 -13.75 18.03 8.22
C ARG A 53 -15.22 18.20 8.60
N GLY A 54 -15.78 17.20 9.29
CA GLY A 54 -17.18 17.21 9.72
C GLY A 54 -18.22 17.01 8.61
N LYS A 55 -17.81 16.93 7.33
CA LYS A 55 -18.72 16.60 6.24
C LYS A 55 -19.27 15.18 6.38
N SER A 56 -20.55 15.06 6.08
CA SER A 56 -21.24 13.77 5.96
C SER A 56 -20.65 12.94 4.81
N ARG A 57 -20.94 11.65 4.84
CA ARG A 57 -20.53 10.72 3.78
C ARG A 57 -21.10 11.14 2.42
N GLU A 58 -22.35 11.59 2.41
CA GLU A 58 -23.09 12.00 1.22
C GLU A 58 -22.44 13.24 0.59
N GLU A 59 -22.09 14.26 1.39
CA GLU A 59 -21.33 15.42 0.91
C GLU A 59 -19.96 15.04 0.34
N LEU A 60 -19.23 14.13 0.99
CA LEU A 60 -17.93 13.66 0.50
C LEU A 60 -18.06 12.89 -0.83
N ARG A 61 -19.16 12.14 -1.01
CA ARG A 61 -19.46 11.47 -2.28
C ARG A 61 -19.78 12.45 -3.39
N GLU A 62 -20.51 13.51 -3.11
CA GLU A 62 -20.78 14.57 -4.10
C GLU A 62 -19.47 15.23 -4.55
N ILE A 63 -18.59 15.55 -3.61
CA ILE A 63 -17.24 16.06 -3.91
C ILE A 63 -16.47 15.06 -4.78
N ALA A 64 -16.39 13.79 -4.37
CA ALA A 64 -15.72 12.74 -5.14
C ALA A 64 -16.28 12.61 -6.56
N SER A 65 -17.61 12.57 -6.70
CA SER A 65 -18.30 12.45 -7.99
C SER A 65 -18.01 13.66 -8.90
N SER A 66 -18.00 14.88 -8.35
CA SER A 66 -17.67 16.09 -9.12
C SER A 66 -16.23 16.09 -9.67
N LEU A 67 -15.35 15.29 -9.06
CA LEU A 67 -13.95 15.12 -9.45
C LEU A 67 -13.72 13.85 -10.29
N GLY A 68 -14.80 13.16 -10.69
CA GLY A 68 -14.76 11.93 -11.46
C GLY A 68 -14.22 10.73 -10.69
N VAL A 69 -14.36 10.72 -9.36
CA VAL A 69 -13.96 9.62 -8.48
C VAL A 69 -15.20 8.83 -8.08
N GLU A 70 -15.35 7.62 -8.64
CA GLU A 70 -16.41 6.68 -8.25
C GLU A 70 -15.99 5.89 -7.00
N VAL A 71 -16.82 5.90 -5.96
CA VAL A 71 -16.57 5.16 -4.72
C VAL A 71 -17.80 4.31 -4.38
N ARG A 72 -17.68 3.00 -4.59
CA ARG A 72 -18.74 2.03 -4.28
C ARG A 72 -18.81 1.68 -2.79
N ASP A 73 -17.68 1.80 -2.09
CA ASP A 73 -17.62 1.50 -0.66
C ASP A 73 -18.49 2.47 0.16
N VAL A 74 -19.09 1.96 1.23
CA VAL A 74 -20.01 2.68 2.12
C VAL A 74 -19.34 3.44 3.25
N ARG A 75 -18.05 3.18 3.46
CA ARG A 75 -17.23 3.78 4.51
C ARG A 75 -16.79 5.19 4.14
N ARG A 76 -16.79 6.07 5.14
CA ARG A 76 -16.31 7.46 4.99
C ARG A 76 -14.82 7.45 4.66
N GLY A 77 -14.05 6.59 5.32
CA GLY A 77 -12.61 6.51 5.10
C GLY A 77 -12.23 6.12 3.68
N LYS A 78 -12.99 5.25 3.01
CA LYS A 78 -12.70 4.87 1.62
C LYS A 78 -12.94 5.99 0.62
N ILE A 79 -13.89 6.88 0.88
CA ILE A 79 -14.07 8.08 0.04
C ILE A 79 -12.87 9.01 0.19
N LEU A 80 -12.40 9.22 1.42
CA LEU A 80 -11.23 10.04 1.70
C LEU A 80 -9.96 9.44 1.09
N GLU A 81 -9.75 8.13 1.22
CA GLU A 81 -8.64 7.41 0.60
C GLU A 81 -8.62 7.61 -0.92
N LYS A 82 -9.77 7.46 -1.60
CA LYS A 82 -9.87 7.65 -3.06
C LYS A 82 -9.66 9.10 -3.50
N LEU A 83 -10.17 10.07 -2.73
CA LEU A 83 -9.87 11.49 -2.96
C LEU A 83 -8.38 11.78 -2.81
N PHE A 84 -7.75 11.25 -1.76
CA PHE A 84 -6.33 11.40 -1.50
C PHE A 84 -5.47 10.78 -2.62
N GLU A 85 -5.76 9.55 -3.04
CA GLU A 85 -5.10 8.87 -4.17
C GLU A 85 -5.18 9.70 -5.46
N LYS A 86 -6.33 10.32 -5.74
CA LYS A 86 -6.52 11.11 -6.96
C LYS A 86 -5.84 12.47 -6.90
N LEU A 87 -5.91 13.16 -5.76
CA LEU A 87 -5.60 14.58 -5.65
C LEU A 87 -4.20 14.86 -5.11
N VAL A 88 -3.74 14.04 -4.16
CA VAL A 88 -2.56 14.32 -3.34
C VAL A 88 -1.38 13.46 -3.75
N VAL A 89 -1.59 12.15 -3.95
CA VAL A 89 -0.52 11.21 -4.29
C VAL A 89 0.27 11.68 -5.52
N PRO A 90 -0.35 12.07 -6.67
CA PRO A 90 0.41 12.49 -7.85
C PRO A 90 1.28 13.74 -7.62
N LYS A 91 0.93 14.56 -6.63
CA LYS A 91 1.63 15.82 -6.31
C LYS A 91 2.71 15.64 -5.22
N THR A 92 2.82 14.44 -4.65
CA THR A 92 3.74 14.16 -3.53
C THR A 92 5.10 13.73 -4.06
N THR A 93 6.03 14.68 -4.18
CA THR A 93 7.40 14.41 -4.66
C THR A 93 8.32 13.94 -3.54
N ASN A 94 8.51 14.77 -2.50
CA ASN A 94 9.40 14.48 -1.39
C ASN A 94 8.79 13.48 -0.39
N PRO A 95 9.61 12.76 0.39
CA PRO A 95 9.14 11.90 1.45
C PRO A 95 8.16 12.62 2.38
N THR A 96 6.94 12.10 2.44
CA THR A 96 5.84 12.70 3.22
C THR A 96 5.11 11.59 3.95
N PHE A 97 5.06 11.71 5.28
CA PHE A 97 4.16 10.91 6.09
C PHE A 97 2.75 11.48 6.04
N VAL A 98 1.82 10.63 5.63
CA VAL A 98 0.39 10.87 5.80
C VAL A 98 -0.03 10.13 7.07
N VAL A 99 -0.74 10.81 7.96
CA VAL A 99 -1.13 10.28 9.28
C VAL A 99 -2.64 10.45 9.51
N LEU A 100 -3.14 9.93 10.64
CA LEU A 100 -4.54 10.08 11.05
C LEU A 100 -5.51 9.56 9.98
N PHE A 101 -5.30 8.32 9.56
CA PHE A 101 -6.25 7.63 8.70
C PHE A 101 -7.55 7.33 9.47
N PRO A 102 -8.71 7.40 8.81
CA PRO A 102 -9.97 6.97 9.40
C PRO A 102 -9.91 5.53 9.92
N ARG A 103 -10.52 5.30 11.08
CA ARG A 103 -10.51 3.99 11.75
C ARG A 103 -11.25 2.92 10.95
N ASP A 104 -12.30 3.30 10.22
CA ASP A 104 -13.13 2.40 9.40
C ASP A 104 -12.39 1.73 8.22
N ILE A 105 -11.21 2.24 7.86
CA ILE A 105 -10.31 1.66 6.86
C ILE A 105 -8.99 1.15 7.45
N SER A 106 -8.89 1.08 8.78
CA SER A 106 -7.68 0.70 9.51
C SER A 106 -7.99 -0.36 10.58
N PRO A 107 -8.48 -1.55 10.20
CA PRO A 107 -9.05 -2.56 11.11
C PRO A 107 -8.05 -3.23 12.06
N LEU A 108 -6.75 -3.14 11.75
CA LEU A 108 -5.65 -3.71 12.55
C LEU A 108 -4.92 -2.64 13.37
N ALA A 109 -5.14 -1.36 13.07
CA ALA A 109 -4.47 -0.27 13.74
C ALA A 109 -5.22 0.12 15.01
N ARG A 110 -4.47 0.44 16.06
CA ARG A 110 -5.05 0.94 17.31
C ARG A 110 -5.79 2.26 17.04
N PRO A 111 -7.02 2.44 17.57
CA PRO A 111 -7.71 3.73 17.53
C PRO A 111 -6.85 4.84 18.16
N TYR A 112 -6.93 6.04 17.61
CA TYR A 112 -6.18 7.18 18.07
C TYR A 112 -6.68 7.64 19.45
N ARG A 113 -5.74 7.85 20.37
CA ARG A 113 -6.04 8.09 21.79
C ARG A 113 -6.88 9.34 22.05
N GLU A 114 -6.66 10.39 21.25
CA GLU A 114 -7.37 11.67 21.41
C GLU A 114 -8.68 11.70 20.62
N ASN A 115 -8.77 10.94 19.52
CA ASN A 115 -9.97 10.84 18.71
C ASN A 115 -10.10 9.43 18.07
N PRO A 116 -10.95 8.54 18.63
CA PRO A 116 -11.15 7.18 18.14
C PRO A 116 -11.72 7.05 16.71
N ASP A 117 -12.17 8.15 16.08
CA ASP A 117 -12.58 8.15 14.67
C ASP A 117 -11.41 7.91 13.72
N TYR A 118 -10.18 8.14 14.21
CA TYR A 118 -8.94 7.91 13.49
C TYR A 118 -8.15 6.76 14.10
N ALA A 119 -7.16 6.26 13.36
CA ALA A 119 -6.21 5.26 13.83
C ALA A 119 -4.80 5.84 13.96
N GLU A 120 -3.99 5.26 14.86
CA GLU A 120 -2.56 5.52 14.97
C GLU A 120 -1.79 4.85 13.84
N ARG A 121 -2.07 5.28 12.61
CA ARG A 121 -1.50 4.78 11.36
C ARG A 121 -0.82 5.91 10.60
N PHE A 122 0.27 5.57 9.95
CA PHE A 122 0.92 6.40 8.96
C PHE A 122 1.17 5.61 7.67
N GLU A 123 1.23 6.34 6.57
CA GLU A 123 1.80 5.87 5.33
C GLU A 123 2.90 6.85 4.88
N LEU A 124 3.95 6.33 4.27
CA LEU A 124 5.02 7.11 3.67
C LEU A 124 4.84 7.12 2.17
N TYR A 125 4.72 8.31 1.60
CA TYR A 125 4.69 8.52 0.16
C TYR A 125 5.99 9.18 -0.31
N ILE A 126 6.57 8.65 -1.38
CA ILE A 126 7.73 9.24 -2.07
C ILE A 126 7.47 9.15 -3.57
N ASN A 127 7.57 10.29 -4.25
CA ASN A 127 7.35 10.41 -5.70
C ASN A 127 6.04 9.78 -6.20
N GLY A 128 4.95 9.98 -5.47
CA GLY A 128 3.63 9.45 -5.81
C GLY A 128 3.46 7.94 -5.63
N LEU A 129 4.39 7.27 -4.95
CA LEU A 129 4.26 5.86 -4.57
C LEU A 129 4.21 5.72 -3.05
N GLU A 130 3.32 4.86 -2.57
CA GLU A 130 3.29 4.41 -1.18
C GLU A 130 4.47 3.46 -0.93
N ILE A 131 5.40 3.89 -0.07
CA ILE A 131 6.65 3.19 0.24
C ILE A 131 6.58 2.43 1.57
N ALA A 132 5.83 2.93 2.55
CA ALA A 132 5.67 2.25 3.81
C ALA A 132 4.28 2.48 4.39
N ASN A 133 3.78 1.48 5.12
CA ASN A 133 2.57 1.56 5.93
C ASN A 133 2.90 1.05 7.32
N GLY A 134 2.64 1.85 8.35
CA GLY A 134 2.94 1.48 9.72
C GLY A 134 1.91 2.01 10.68
N TYR A 135 1.73 1.30 11.79
CA TYR A 135 0.72 1.63 12.77
C TYR A 135 1.09 1.08 14.14
N THR A 136 0.49 1.67 15.17
CA THR A 136 0.45 0.99 16.47
C THR A 136 -0.54 -0.17 16.36
N GLU A 137 -0.10 -1.37 16.72
CA GLU A 137 -0.89 -2.60 16.60
C GLU A 137 -2.10 -2.57 17.55
N LEU A 138 -3.26 -2.98 17.05
CA LEU A 138 -4.43 -3.23 17.88
C LEU A 138 -4.21 -4.54 18.67
N ASN A 139 -3.92 -4.39 19.96
CA ASN A 139 -3.66 -5.52 20.84
C ASN A 139 -4.84 -5.89 21.76
N ASN A 140 -6.02 -5.29 21.58
CA ASN A 140 -7.22 -5.63 22.32
C ASN A 140 -8.04 -6.68 21.53
N PRO A 141 -8.11 -7.95 21.99
CA PRO A 141 -8.77 -9.02 21.24
C PRO A 141 -10.28 -8.79 21.05
N ILE A 142 -10.93 -8.14 22.02
CA ILE A 142 -12.38 -7.85 21.96
C ILE A 142 -12.66 -6.82 20.85
N LEU A 143 -11.84 -5.76 20.79
CA LEU A 143 -11.96 -4.75 19.74
C LEU A 143 -11.59 -5.32 18.37
N GLN A 144 -10.54 -6.14 18.29
CA GLN A 144 -10.15 -6.77 17.03
C GLN A 144 -11.25 -7.68 16.47
N TYR A 145 -11.89 -8.49 17.33
CA TYR A 145 -13.05 -9.29 16.96
C TYR A 145 -14.21 -8.45 16.45
N TYR A 146 -14.49 -7.32 17.11
CA TYR A 146 -15.53 -6.39 16.69
C TYR A 146 -15.22 -5.80 15.31
N PHE A 147 -13.98 -5.37 15.05
CA PHE A 147 -13.59 -4.84 13.74
C PHE A 147 -13.66 -5.87 12.62
N PHE A 148 -13.22 -7.11 12.86
CA PHE A 148 -13.38 -8.19 11.87
C PHE A 148 -14.84 -8.53 11.59
N LYS A 149 -15.73 -8.41 12.59
CA LYS A 149 -17.17 -8.54 12.37
C LYS A 149 -17.73 -7.42 11.49
N GLU A 150 -17.36 -6.16 11.75
CA GLU A 150 -17.77 -5.04 10.90
C GLU A 150 -17.33 -5.25 9.44
N GLU A 151 -16.10 -5.69 9.25
CA GLU A 151 -15.54 -6.01 7.95
C GLU A 151 -16.31 -7.14 7.25
N GLU A 152 -16.61 -8.25 7.95
CA GLU A 152 -17.38 -9.36 7.39
C GLU A 152 -18.80 -8.93 6.94
N GLU A 153 -19.48 -8.09 7.72
CA GLU A 153 -20.81 -7.57 7.34
C GLU A 153 -20.73 -6.66 6.12
N LEU A 154 -19.71 -5.79 6.03
CA LEU A 154 -19.48 -4.96 4.85
C LEU A 154 -19.21 -5.81 3.60
N ARG A 155 -18.47 -6.92 3.74
CA ARG A 155 -18.20 -7.85 2.63
C ARG A 155 -19.49 -8.48 2.09
N LYS A 156 -20.40 -8.87 2.98
CA LYS A 156 -21.72 -9.42 2.59
C LYS A 156 -22.53 -8.40 1.82
N LEU A 157 -22.55 -7.14 2.28
CA LEU A 157 -23.25 -6.04 1.61
C LEU A 157 -22.65 -5.70 0.23
N ALA A 158 -21.33 -5.85 0.07
CA ALA A 158 -20.62 -5.63 -1.18
C ALA A 158 -20.66 -6.81 -2.15
N GLY A 159 -21.52 -7.81 -1.93
CA GLY A 159 -21.64 -8.97 -2.82
C GLY A 159 -20.41 -9.88 -2.86
N GLY A 160 -19.51 -9.79 -1.87
CA GLY A 160 -18.28 -10.57 -1.82
C GLY A 160 -17.14 -10.06 -2.71
N GLU A 161 -17.33 -8.96 -3.46
CA GLU A 161 -16.31 -8.36 -4.33
C GLU A 161 -15.26 -7.52 -3.57
N ALA A 162 -15.51 -7.20 -2.31
CA ALA A 162 -14.58 -6.42 -1.51
C ALA A 162 -13.38 -7.28 -1.05
N GLU A 163 -12.16 -6.75 -1.19
CA GLU A 163 -10.91 -7.29 -0.62
C GLU A 163 -10.92 -7.17 0.92
N ILE A 164 -11.87 -7.86 1.54
CA ILE A 164 -12.05 -7.86 2.98
C ILE A 164 -11.64 -9.22 3.52
N HIS A 165 -10.75 -9.20 4.50
CA HIS A 165 -10.26 -10.41 5.14
C HIS A 165 -11.38 -11.12 5.91
N PRO A 166 -11.49 -12.45 5.80
CA PRO A 166 -12.41 -13.21 6.62
C PRO A 166 -11.99 -13.16 8.10
N MET A 167 -12.93 -13.44 8.99
CA MET A 167 -12.67 -13.59 10.43
C MET A 167 -11.56 -14.63 10.69
N ASP A 168 -10.43 -14.18 11.24
CA ASP A 168 -9.33 -15.04 11.68
C ASP A 168 -9.42 -15.29 13.21
N LYS A 169 -10.05 -16.41 13.57
CA LYS A 169 -10.23 -16.79 14.97
C LYS A 169 -8.92 -17.20 15.64
N ASP A 170 -7.96 -17.71 14.89
CA ASP A 170 -6.67 -18.13 15.44
C ASP A 170 -5.82 -16.90 15.78
N TYR A 171 -5.86 -15.87 14.94
CA TYR A 171 -5.25 -14.57 15.23
C TYR A 171 -5.85 -13.91 16.49
N ILE A 172 -7.19 -13.87 16.60
CA ILE A 172 -7.85 -13.31 17.78
C ILE A 172 -7.50 -14.11 19.04
N ARG A 173 -7.53 -15.44 18.96
CA ARG A 173 -7.12 -16.30 20.07
C ARG A 173 -5.67 -16.03 20.48
N ALA A 174 -4.76 -15.79 19.53
CA ALA A 174 -3.39 -15.40 19.83
C ALA A 174 -3.31 -14.07 20.61
N LEU A 175 -4.12 -13.07 20.24
CA LEU A 175 -4.22 -11.81 20.97
C LEU A 175 -4.73 -11.98 22.42
N GLU A 176 -5.60 -12.97 22.68
CA GLU A 176 -6.10 -13.28 24.02
C GLU A 176 -5.00 -13.77 24.98
N TYR A 177 -3.90 -14.34 24.47
CA TYR A 177 -2.73 -14.68 25.28
C TYR A 177 -1.88 -13.46 25.66
N GLY A 178 -2.13 -12.30 25.04
CA GLY A 178 -1.49 -11.02 25.34
C GLY A 178 -0.43 -10.63 24.32
N LEU A 179 -0.77 -9.65 23.48
CA LEU A 179 0.18 -8.92 22.65
C LEU A 179 0.64 -7.64 23.39
N PRO A 180 1.93 -7.47 23.71
CA PRO A 180 2.43 -6.22 24.29
C PRO A 180 2.16 -5.01 23.38
N PRO A 181 2.18 -3.77 23.90
CA PRO A 181 2.12 -2.57 23.07
C PRO A 181 3.21 -2.62 21.98
N THR A 182 2.79 -2.75 20.73
CA THR A 182 3.66 -3.04 19.58
C THR A 182 3.38 -2.05 18.46
N GLY A 183 4.42 -1.71 17.68
CA GLY A 183 4.27 -0.97 16.43
C GLY A 183 4.78 -1.81 15.26
N GLY A 184 3.98 -1.90 14.20
CA GLY A 184 4.34 -2.58 12.96
C GLY A 184 4.66 -1.58 11.85
N VAL A 185 5.53 -1.98 10.94
CA VAL A 185 5.77 -1.25 9.69
C VAL A 185 6.12 -2.22 8.57
N GLY A 186 5.40 -2.11 7.46
CA GLY A 186 5.75 -2.72 6.18
C GLY A 186 6.45 -1.69 5.31
N ILE A 187 7.57 -2.08 4.68
CA ILE A 187 8.30 -1.25 3.71
C ILE A 187 8.31 -1.96 2.36
N GLY A 188 7.74 -1.32 1.35
CA GLY A 188 7.75 -1.78 -0.04
C GLY A 188 9.12 -1.57 -0.67
N LEU A 189 10.06 -2.48 -0.41
CA LEU A 189 11.44 -2.38 -0.90
C LEU A 189 11.52 -2.20 -2.42
N TYR A 190 10.73 -2.95 -3.19
CA TYR A 190 10.71 -2.83 -4.64
C TYR A 190 10.21 -1.45 -5.11
N ARG A 191 9.16 -0.90 -4.50
CA ARG A 191 8.67 0.45 -4.82
C ARG A 191 9.72 1.50 -4.45
N LEU A 192 10.43 1.34 -3.33
CA LEU A 192 11.54 2.22 -2.96
C LEU A 192 12.64 2.18 -4.03
N LEU A 193 13.04 0.98 -4.47
CA LEU A 193 14.03 0.82 -5.53
C LEU A 193 13.56 1.39 -6.87
N MET A 194 12.26 1.31 -7.19
CA MET A 194 11.71 1.96 -8.39
C MET A 194 11.93 3.48 -8.34
N VAL A 195 11.60 4.12 -7.22
CA VAL A 195 11.81 5.57 -7.05
C VAL A 195 13.29 5.92 -7.17
N LEU A 196 14.16 5.19 -6.45
CA LEU A 196 15.60 5.51 -6.38
C LEU A 196 16.35 5.30 -7.71
N ASN A 197 15.80 4.50 -8.62
CA ASN A 197 16.43 4.20 -9.92
C ASN A 197 15.62 4.70 -11.11
N SER A 198 14.60 5.54 -10.88
CA SER A 198 13.74 6.09 -11.94
C SER A 198 13.08 5.01 -12.81
N LEU A 199 12.72 3.87 -12.21
CA LEU A 199 12.14 2.75 -12.94
C LEU A 199 10.62 2.85 -12.99
N PRO A 200 10.00 2.81 -14.19
CA PRO A 200 8.57 2.96 -14.33
C PRO A 200 7.79 1.70 -13.91
N SER A 201 8.45 0.54 -13.85
CA SER A 201 7.82 -0.73 -13.56
C SER A 201 8.60 -1.56 -12.55
N ILE A 202 7.88 -2.28 -11.69
CA ILE A 202 8.48 -3.28 -10.78
C ILE A 202 9.16 -4.42 -11.57
N LYS A 203 8.74 -4.63 -12.83
CA LYS A 203 9.32 -5.65 -13.70
C LYS A 203 10.78 -5.37 -14.07
N ASP A 204 11.20 -4.11 -13.99
CA ASP A 204 12.58 -3.71 -14.28
C ASP A 204 13.54 -4.05 -13.12
N ILE A 205 12.98 -4.44 -11.95
CA ILE A 205 13.73 -4.79 -10.75
C ILE A 205 13.73 -6.30 -10.50
N ILE A 206 12.61 -6.96 -10.81
CA ILE A 206 12.45 -8.41 -10.56
C ILE A 206 12.98 -9.18 -11.79
N PRO A 207 14.04 -10.02 -11.64
CA PRO A 207 14.65 -10.70 -12.79
C PRO A 207 13.71 -11.66 -13.53
N PHE A 208 12.78 -12.30 -12.81
CA PHE A 208 11.79 -13.23 -13.37
C PHE A 208 10.40 -12.83 -12.90
N THR A 209 9.64 -12.20 -13.78
CA THR A 209 8.29 -11.70 -13.47
C THR A 209 7.24 -12.67 -13.96
N ILE A 210 6.07 -12.66 -13.32
CA ILE A 210 4.90 -13.37 -13.83
C ILE A 210 4.48 -12.67 -15.13
N THR A 211 4.66 -13.36 -16.24
CA THR A 211 4.14 -12.96 -17.55
C THR A 211 2.79 -13.63 -17.79
N ALA A 212 2.00 -13.08 -18.70
CA ALA A 212 0.84 -13.81 -19.21
C ALA A 212 1.34 -15.13 -19.85
N PRO A 213 0.61 -16.24 -19.72
CA PRO A 213 0.93 -17.46 -20.46
C PRO A 213 0.95 -17.15 -21.96
N GLU A 214 2.06 -17.45 -22.60
CA GLU A 214 2.15 -17.45 -24.06
C GLU A 214 1.94 -18.89 -24.55
N ASP A 215 1.17 -19.04 -25.63
CA ASP A 215 1.05 -20.31 -26.33
C ASP A 215 2.33 -20.52 -27.18
N VAL A 216 3.40 -20.93 -26.49
CA VAL A 216 4.71 -21.15 -27.10
C VAL A 216 4.83 -22.61 -27.49
N LYS A 217 5.02 -22.87 -28.78
CA LYS A 217 5.44 -24.20 -29.24
C LYS A 217 6.80 -24.54 -28.68
N LEU A 218 6.85 -25.60 -27.87
CA LEU A 218 8.09 -26.05 -27.27
C LEU A 218 8.91 -26.85 -28.30
N VAL A 219 10.23 -26.75 -28.22
CA VAL A 219 11.14 -27.56 -29.05
C VAL A 219 10.86 -29.06 -28.88
N SER A 220 10.42 -29.49 -27.69
CA SER A 220 10.01 -30.87 -27.41
C SER A 220 8.75 -31.30 -28.15
N GLU A 221 7.85 -30.36 -28.46
CA GLU A 221 6.64 -30.62 -29.24
C GLU A 221 6.96 -30.73 -30.73
N GLU A 222 7.96 -29.97 -31.21
CA GLU A 222 8.37 -29.98 -32.62
C GLU A 222 9.36 -31.10 -32.96
N LEU A 223 10.28 -31.43 -32.06
CA LEU A 223 11.38 -32.37 -32.28
C LEU A 223 11.20 -33.66 -31.47
N GLN A 224 10.08 -34.37 -31.69
CA GLN A 224 9.77 -35.63 -30.98
C GLN A 224 10.90 -36.67 -31.07
N HIS A 225 11.64 -36.72 -32.17
CA HIS A 225 12.78 -37.63 -32.33
C HIS A 225 13.91 -37.39 -31.33
N LEU A 226 14.14 -36.13 -30.89
CA LEU A 226 15.12 -35.82 -29.85
C LEU A 226 14.62 -36.24 -28.47
N LEU A 227 13.32 -36.06 -28.20
CA LEU A 227 12.69 -36.54 -26.97
C LEU A 227 12.85 -38.06 -26.84
N GLU A 228 12.53 -38.81 -27.91
CA GLU A 228 12.72 -40.26 -27.96
C GLU A 228 14.19 -40.67 -27.75
N TYR A 229 15.13 -39.93 -28.33
CA TYR A 229 16.56 -40.17 -28.16
C TYR A 229 16.98 -40.02 -26.69
N TYR A 230 16.59 -38.94 -26.01
CA TYR A 230 16.91 -38.72 -24.61
C TYR A 230 16.24 -39.74 -23.67
N LEU A 231 15.02 -40.17 -23.97
CA LEU A 231 14.33 -41.23 -23.21
C LEU A 231 15.04 -42.59 -23.36
N LYS A 232 15.49 -42.94 -24.57
CA LYS A 232 16.27 -44.17 -24.83
C LYS A 232 17.64 -44.15 -24.13
N LEU A 233 18.31 -43.00 -24.08
CA LEU A 233 19.57 -42.85 -23.35
C LEU A 233 19.43 -43.07 -21.84
N GLY A 234 18.32 -42.62 -21.25
CA GLY A 234 18.00 -42.90 -19.84
C GLY A 234 17.68 -44.37 -19.56
N SER A 235 17.14 -45.07 -20.56
CA SER A 235 16.75 -46.49 -20.48
C SER A 235 17.95 -47.45 -20.58
N ASN A 236 19.04 -47.02 -21.23
CA ASN A 236 20.26 -47.83 -21.40
C ASN A 236 21.24 -47.72 -20.21
N LYS A 237 20.82 -47.10 -19.09
CA LYS A 237 21.62 -46.98 -17.85
C LYS A 237 21.18 -47.91 -16.72
N SER A 238 20.36 -48.94 -16.98
CA SER A 238 20.07 -50.03 -16.04
C SER A 238 20.79 -51.31 -16.41
#